data_AF-A0A3M5MZE8-F1
#
_entry.id   AF-A0A3M5MZE8-F1
#
_cell.length_a   1.000
_cell.length_b   1.000
_cell.length_c   1.000
_cell.angle_alpha   90.00
_cell.angle_beta   90.00
_cell.angle_gamma   90.00
#
_symmetry.space_group_name_H-M   'P 1'
#
loop_
_entity.id
_entity.type
_entity.pdbx_description
1 polymer ?
#
loop_
_entity_poly.entity_id
_entity_poly.type
_entity_poly.pdbx_seq_one_letter_code
_entity_poly.pdbx_strand_id
1 'polypeptide(L)'
;MSVRDDMVLATASQIQQTFTPTQIAQLIRLISPTSQCALMNPHAFERVVTFMSCSSGHRAYSAKSLHAARLVLVMGASVAEAAADAGLTRQVVHRLMARIKARLDASPDHLSDIGGSTCSAAAGATIRQVE
;
A
#
# COMPACT_ATOMS: atom_id res chain seq x y z
N MET A 1 -4.18 34.05 23.70
CA MET A 1 -4.01 32.70 23.12
C MET A 1 -4.57 31.72 24.14
N SER A 2 -5.36 30.74 23.72
CA SER A 2 -6.04 29.81 24.64
C SER A 2 -5.06 28.77 25.16
N VAL A 3 -5.22 28.27 26.39
CA VAL A 3 -4.43 27.16 26.96
C VAL A 3 -4.42 25.93 26.02
N ARG A 4 -5.49 25.75 25.24
CA ARG A 4 -5.57 24.71 24.21
C ARG A 4 -4.62 24.94 23.04
N ASP A 5 -4.43 26.20 22.63
CA ASP A 5 -3.50 26.56 21.55
C ASP A 5 -2.05 26.31 21.97
N ASP A 6 -1.72 26.64 23.23
CA ASP A 6 -0.38 26.40 23.80
C ASP A 6 -0.06 24.90 23.92
N MET A 7 -1.05 24.09 24.31
CA MET A 7 -0.91 22.64 24.34
C MET A 7 -0.68 22.05 22.94
N VAL A 8 -1.40 22.55 21.93
CA VAL A 8 -1.22 22.15 20.53
C VAL A 8 0.17 22.52 20.02
N LEU A 9 0.66 23.72 20.34
CA LEU A 9 2.01 24.17 19.99
C LEU A 9 3.11 23.34 20.66
N ALA A 10 2.95 23.02 21.95
CA ALA A 10 3.87 22.15 22.68
C ALA A 10 3.92 20.75 22.06
N THR A 11 2.76 20.18 21.71
CA THR A 11 2.64 18.88 21.06
C THR A 11 3.27 18.89 19.67
N ALA A 12 3.04 19.95 18.88
CA ALA A 12 3.65 20.10 17.55
C ALA A 12 5.18 20.17 17.63
N SER A 13 5.71 20.91 18.62
CA SER A 13 7.16 21.01 18.85
C SER A 13 7.76 19.65 19.21
N GLN A 14 7.10 18.87 20.06
CA GLN A 14 7.53 17.53 20.43
C GLN A 14 7.57 16.58 19.21
N ILE A 15 6.55 16.65 18.34
CA ILE A 15 6.49 15.86 17.12
C ILE A 15 7.66 16.21 16.18
N GLN A 16 7.94 17.50 15.99
CA GLN A 16 9.05 17.96 15.15
C GLN A 16 10.43 17.54 15.67
N GLN A 17 10.60 17.41 17.00
CA GLN A 17 11.86 16.96 17.60
C GLN A 17 12.02 15.43 17.57
N THR A 18 10.92 14.68 17.58
CA THR A 18 10.94 13.21 17.72
C THR A 18 10.96 12.49 16.36
N PHE A 19 10.31 13.05 15.34
CA PHE A 19 10.10 12.37 14.06
C PHE A 19 10.86 13.06 12.93
N THR A 20 11.34 12.27 11.98
CA THR A 20 11.93 12.81 10.76
C THR A 20 10.85 13.47 9.89
N PRO A 21 11.22 14.43 9.01
CA PRO A 21 10.26 15.03 8.08
C PRO A 21 9.46 14.00 7.26
N THR A 22 10.09 12.87 6.90
CA THR A 22 9.45 11.77 6.16
C THR A 22 8.42 11.04 7.03
N GLN A 23 8.74 10.77 8.29
CA GLN A 23 7.81 10.15 9.24
C GLN A 23 6.62 11.08 9.56
N ILE A 24 6.86 12.39 9.67
CA ILE A 24 5.80 13.38 9.86
C ILE A 24 4.89 13.41 8.62
N ALA A 25 5.46 13.39 7.41
CA ALA A 25 4.67 13.33 6.19
C ALA A 25 3.84 12.02 6.10
N GLN A 26 4.37 10.90 6.56
CA GLN A 26 3.63 9.63 6.66
C GLN A 26 2.48 9.74 7.68
N LEU A 27 2.74 10.30 8.86
CA LEU A 27 1.73 10.51 9.90
C LEU A 27 0.57 11.37 9.40
N ILE A 28 0.88 12.52 8.78
CA ILE A 28 -0.13 13.42 8.19
C ILE A 28 -1.02 12.66 7.21
N ARG A 29 -0.44 11.80 6.35
CA ARG A 29 -1.20 11.01 5.38
C ARG A 29 -2.09 9.94 6.02
N LEU A 30 -1.71 9.40 7.19
CA LEU A 30 -2.52 8.41 7.92
C LEU A 30 -3.72 9.04 8.63
N ILE A 31 -3.56 10.25 9.17
CA ILE A 31 -4.58 10.93 9.98
C ILE A 31 -5.47 11.89 9.16
N SER A 32 -5.01 12.32 7.99
CA SER A 32 -5.82 13.17 7.11
C SER A 32 -6.93 12.34 6.47
N PRO A 33 -8.14 12.91 6.30
CA PRO A 33 -9.17 12.26 5.50
C PRO A 33 -8.61 11.92 4.12
N THR A 34 -8.94 10.72 3.63
CA THR A 34 -8.35 10.05 2.45
C THR A 34 -7.76 11.04 1.45
N SER A 35 -6.43 11.06 1.37
CA SER A 35 -5.69 11.96 0.48
C SER A 35 -6.32 11.96 -0.92
N GLN A 36 -6.63 13.13 -1.47
CA GLN A 36 -7.26 13.26 -2.79
C GLN A 36 -6.42 12.63 -3.91
N CYS A 37 -5.12 12.42 -3.66
CA CYS A 37 -4.18 11.77 -4.57
C CYS A 37 -4.06 10.25 -4.36
N ALA A 38 -4.69 9.67 -3.33
CA ALA A 38 -4.70 8.24 -3.10
C ALA A 38 -5.58 7.56 -4.16
N LEU A 39 -5.02 6.57 -4.85
CA LEU A 39 -5.72 5.84 -5.91
C LEU A 39 -6.49 4.63 -5.36
N MET A 40 -6.21 4.19 -4.13
CA MET A 40 -6.89 3.05 -3.50
C MET A 40 -6.84 3.07 -1.97
N ASN A 41 -7.81 2.43 -1.32
CA ASN A 41 -7.82 2.18 0.12
C ASN A 41 -6.76 1.11 0.50
N PRO A 42 -6.13 1.18 1.70
CA PRO A 42 -5.23 0.15 2.21
C PRO A 42 -5.70 -1.31 2.00
N HIS A 43 -6.98 -1.62 2.25
CA HIS A 43 -7.51 -2.96 2.07
C HIS A 43 -7.57 -3.40 0.59
N ALA A 44 -7.84 -2.46 -0.31
CA ALA A 44 -7.81 -2.74 -1.74
C ALA A 44 -6.37 -3.05 -2.20
N PHE A 45 -5.39 -2.34 -1.64
CA PHE A 45 -3.98 -2.57 -1.93
C PHE A 45 -3.51 -3.97 -1.49
N GLU A 46 -3.87 -4.43 -0.30
CA GLU A 46 -3.48 -5.79 0.16
C GLU A 46 -4.04 -6.90 -0.74
N ARG A 47 -5.27 -6.73 -1.22
CA ARG A 47 -5.86 -7.67 -2.18
C ARG A 47 -5.14 -7.66 -3.52
N VAL A 48 -4.75 -6.49 -4.03
CA VAL A 48 -3.93 -6.36 -5.24
C VAL A 48 -2.57 -7.04 -5.03
N VAL A 49 -1.89 -6.81 -3.91
CA VAL A 49 -0.59 -7.43 -3.60
C VAL A 49 -0.72 -8.96 -3.52
N THR A 50 -1.76 -9.46 -2.86
CA THR A 50 -2.03 -10.89 -2.73
C THR A 50 -2.29 -11.51 -4.10
N PHE A 51 -3.16 -10.90 -4.90
CA PHE A 51 -3.43 -11.32 -6.28
C PHE A 51 -2.15 -11.38 -7.13
N MET A 52 -1.32 -10.33 -7.04
CA MET A 52 -0.07 -10.24 -7.79
C MET A 52 0.98 -11.27 -7.36
N SER A 53 0.88 -11.78 -6.12
CA SER A 53 1.73 -12.83 -5.57
C SER A 53 1.28 -14.23 -6.02
N CYS A 54 -0.02 -14.39 -6.29
CA CYS A 54 -0.64 -15.66 -6.67
C CYS A 54 -0.72 -15.87 -8.20
N SER A 55 -0.73 -14.82 -9.03
CA SER A 55 -0.79 -14.98 -10.49
C SER A 55 0.52 -15.57 -11.05
N SER A 56 0.43 -16.78 -11.56
CA SER A 56 1.48 -17.68 -12.07
C SER A 56 2.65 -17.03 -12.83
N GLY A 57 3.88 -17.49 -12.53
CA GLY A 57 5.06 -17.39 -13.40
C GLY A 57 5.96 -16.15 -13.24
N HIS A 58 5.52 -15.09 -12.56
CA HIS A 58 6.32 -13.87 -12.40
C HIS A 58 6.92 -13.72 -11.01
N ARG A 59 8.17 -13.21 -10.95
CA ARG A 59 8.88 -12.92 -9.70
C ARG A 59 8.07 -12.00 -8.79
N ALA A 60 7.91 -12.40 -7.53
CA ALA A 60 7.27 -11.61 -6.48
C ALA A 60 7.97 -10.25 -6.30
N TYR A 61 7.20 -9.23 -5.90
CA TYR A 61 7.74 -7.91 -5.60
C TYR A 61 8.58 -7.93 -4.32
N SER A 62 9.66 -7.15 -4.32
CA SER A 62 10.46 -6.96 -3.10
C SER A 62 9.69 -6.15 -2.06
N ALA A 63 10.04 -6.30 -0.78
CA ALA A 63 9.47 -5.49 0.31
C ALA A 63 9.61 -3.99 0.05
N LYS A 64 10.76 -3.53 -0.48
CA LYS A 64 10.98 -2.11 -0.86
C LYS A 64 10.03 -1.66 -1.96
N SER A 65 9.75 -2.52 -2.94
CA SER A 65 8.80 -2.23 -4.01
C SER A 65 7.37 -2.14 -3.48
N LEU A 66 6.96 -3.08 -2.61
CA LEU A 66 5.64 -3.05 -1.98
C LEU A 66 5.45 -1.80 -1.12
N HIS A 67 6.49 -1.41 -0.36
CA HIS A 67 6.49 -0.18 0.42
C HIS A 67 6.35 1.07 -0.46
N ALA A 68 7.15 1.18 -1.54
CA ALA A 68 7.03 2.27 -2.50
C ALA A 68 5.64 2.34 -3.16
N ALA A 69 5.06 1.19 -3.49
CA ALA A 69 3.72 1.11 -4.06
C ALA A 69 2.65 1.56 -3.06
N ARG A 70 2.76 1.17 -1.78
CA ARG A 70 1.86 1.61 -0.71
C ARG A 70 1.91 3.13 -0.55
N LEU A 71 3.11 3.71 -0.54
CA LEU A 71 3.27 5.16 -0.44
C LEU A 71 2.55 5.88 -1.58
N VAL A 72 2.70 5.43 -2.83
CA VAL A 72 2.07 6.10 -3.98
C VAL A 72 0.56 5.84 -4.03
N LEU A 73 0.16 4.56 -3.99
CA LEU A 73 -1.22 4.15 -4.30
C LEU A 73 -2.17 4.35 -3.12
N VAL A 74 -1.70 4.16 -1.90
CA VAL A 74 -2.54 4.23 -0.68
C VAL A 74 -2.39 5.57 0.01
N MET A 75 -1.16 6.07 0.12
CA MET A 75 -0.87 7.29 0.88
C MET A 75 -0.84 8.56 0.01
N GLY A 76 -0.98 8.42 -1.31
CA GLY A 76 -0.95 9.55 -2.25
C GLY A 76 0.40 10.26 -2.35
N ALA A 77 1.50 9.56 -2.03
CA ALA A 77 2.85 10.10 -2.17
C ALA A 77 3.20 10.36 -3.65
N SER A 78 4.01 11.38 -3.88
CA SER A 78 4.66 11.53 -5.19
C SER A 78 5.66 10.40 -5.43
N VAL A 79 5.95 10.11 -6.70
CA VAL A 79 6.97 9.12 -7.09
C VAL A 79 8.35 9.48 -6.53
N ALA A 80 8.66 10.77 -6.42
CA ALA A 80 9.92 11.26 -5.88
C ALA A 80 10.07 10.94 -4.39
N GLU A 81 9.02 11.19 -3.60
CA GLU A 81 9.01 10.89 -2.16
C GLU A 81 9.03 9.39 -1.90
N ALA A 82 8.23 8.61 -2.63
CA ALA A 82 8.20 7.16 -2.49
C ALA A 82 9.54 6.50 -2.84
N ALA A 83 10.24 7.03 -3.84
CA ALA A 83 11.58 6.60 -4.21
C ALA A 83 12.59 6.89 -3.09
N ALA A 84 12.56 8.11 -2.53
CA ALA A 84 13.45 8.50 -1.44
C ALA A 84 13.21 7.65 -0.17
N ASP A 85 11.95 7.46 0.22
CA ASP A 85 11.58 6.74 1.44
C ASP A 85 11.83 5.23 1.32
N ALA A 86 11.58 4.63 0.17
CA ALA A 86 11.85 3.20 -0.06
C ALA A 86 13.32 2.89 -0.41
N GLY A 87 14.17 3.90 -0.57
CA GLY A 87 15.56 3.74 -1.00
C GLY A 87 15.68 3.14 -2.41
N LEU A 88 14.80 3.58 -3.33
CA LEU A 88 14.76 3.17 -4.74
C LEU A 88 15.00 4.37 -5.65
N THR A 89 15.34 4.13 -6.91
CA THR A 89 15.40 5.21 -7.91
C THR A 89 13.99 5.55 -8.41
N ARG A 90 13.78 6.81 -8.81
CA ARG A 90 12.50 7.25 -9.40
C ARG A 90 12.09 6.40 -10.61
N GLN A 91 13.06 5.98 -11.42
CA GLN A 91 12.83 5.10 -12.58
C GLN A 91 12.29 3.72 -12.17
N VAL A 92 12.82 3.13 -11.09
CA VAL A 92 12.35 1.85 -10.57
C VAL A 92 10.90 1.99 -10.09
N VAL A 93 10.57 3.06 -9.38
CA VAL A 93 9.19 3.31 -8.91
C VAL A 93 8.24 3.56 -10.10
N HIS A 94 8.65 4.31 -11.12
CA HIS A 94 7.84 4.49 -12.34
C HIS A 94 7.55 3.17 -13.05
N ARG A 95 8.58 2.33 -13.27
CA ARG A 95 8.41 1.00 -13.89
C ARG A 95 7.56 0.07 -13.03
N LEU A 96 7.64 0.19 -11.71
CA LEU A 96 6.79 -0.54 -10.78
C LEU A 96 5.33 -0.13 -10.95
N MET A 97 5.03 1.17 -10.95
CA MET A 97 3.66 1.68 -11.12
C MET A 97 3.07 1.27 -12.47
N ALA A 98 3.83 1.39 -13.56
CA ALA A 98 3.39 0.97 -14.88
C ALA A 98 3.06 -0.53 -14.93
N ARG A 99 3.84 -1.37 -14.25
CA ARG A 99 3.63 -2.82 -14.19
C ARG A 99 2.42 -3.20 -13.36
N ILE A 100 2.19 -2.50 -12.24
CA ILE A 100 0.98 -2.68 -11.42
C ILE A 100 -0.24 -2.29 -12.26
N LYS A 101 -0.22 -1.13 -12.93
CA LYS A 101 -1.30 -0.67 -13.79
C LYS A 101 -1.60 -1.65 -14.93
N ALA A 102 -0.58 -2.08 -15.68
CA ALA A 102 -0.76 -3.04 -16.78
C ALA A 102 -1.38 -4.37 -16.32
N ARG A 103 -1.10 -4.80 -15.09
CA ARG A 103 -1.75 -6.00 -14.53
C ARG A 103 -3.18 -5.77 -14.10
N LEU A 104 -3.49 -4.60 -13.53
CA LEU A 104 -4.87 -4.23 -13.20
C LEU A 104 -5.72 -4.17 -14.47
N ASP A 105 -5.18 -3.56 -15.53
CA ASP A 105 -5.84 -3.44 -16.84
C ASP A 105 -6.03 -4.80 -17.53
N ALA A 106 -5.13 -5.77 -17.31
CA ALA A 106 -5.20 -7.12 -17.87
C ALA A 106 -6.14 -8.07 -17.10
N SER A 107 -6.68 -7.68 -15.94
CA SER A 107 -7.64 -8.49 -15.16
C SER A 107 -8.84 -7.66 -14.71
N PRO A 108 -9.66 -7.14 -15.65
CA PRO A 108 -10.83 -6.32 -15.31
C PRO A 108 -11.93 -7.14 -14.61
N ASP A 109 -12.08 -8.43 -14.91
CA ASP A 109 -13.15 -9.28 -14.33
C ASP A 109 -12.98 -9.52 -12.83
N HIS A 110 -11.74 -9.56 -12.33
CA HIS A 110 -11.50 -9.85 -10.93
C HIS A 110 -11.66 -8.63 -10.02
N LEU A 111 -11.69 -7.41 -10.57
CA LEU A 111 -11.92 -6.15 -9.82
C LEU A 111 -13.38 -6.03 -9.32
N SER A 112 -14.33 -6.58 -10.07
CA SER A 112 -15.76 -6.66 -9.69
C SER A 112 -16.01 -7.70 -8.60
N ASP A 113 -15.21 -8.78 -8.58
CA ASP A 113 -15.30 -9.89 -7.61
C ASP A 113 -14.58 -9.58 -6.28
N ILE A 114 -13.84 -8.47 -6.23
CA ILE A 114 -13.18 -7.94 -5.02
C ILE A 114 -14.20 -7.47 -3.96
N GLY A 115 -15.47 -7.28 -4.37
CA GLY A 115 -16.58 -7.04 -3.46
C GLY A 115 -17.21 -8.29 -2.83
N GLY A 116 -16.87 -9.51 -3.28
CA GLY A 116 -17.67 -10.70 -2.96
C GLY A 116 -16.94 -12.00 -2.63
N SER A 117 -15.66 -12.17 -2.95
CA SER A 117 -15.06 -13.52 -2.87
C SER A 117 -14.28 -13.76 -1.58
N THR A 118 -14.93 -14.41 -0.60
CA THR A 118 -14.25 -15.11 0.49
C THR A 118 -13.37 -16.20 -0.12
N CYS A 119 -12.06 -16.15 0.13
CA CYS A 119 -11.14 -17.19 -0.28
C CYS A 119 -11.56 -18.53 0.33
N SER A 120 -12.17 -19.41 -0.48
CA SER A 120 -12.34 -20.82 -0.14
C SER A 120 -10.99 -21.51 -0.32
N ALA A 121 -10.25 -21.62 0.78
CA ALA A 121 -9.12 -22.52 0.89
C ALA A 121 -9.62 -23.86 1.43
N ALA A 122 -9.84 -24.83 0.55
CA ALA A 122 -9.88 -26.25 0.93
C ALA A 122 -9.37 -27.09 -0.24
N ALA A 123 -8.04 -27.23 -0.32
CA ALA A 123 -7.40 -28.31 -1.05
C ALA A 123 -6.83 -29.30 -0.04
N GLY A 124 -7.37 -30.52 -0.05
CA GLY A 124 -6.63 -31.73 0.28
C GLY A 124 -6.98 -32.43 1.59
N ALA A 125 -7.73 -33.53 1.51
CA ALA A 125 -7.45 -34.75 2.26
C ALA A 125 -8.13 -35.95 1.58
N THR A 126 -7.40 -36.61 0.68
CA THR A 126 -7.70 -37.96 0.21
C THR A 126 -7.56 -38.92 1.39
N ILE A 127 -8.63 -39.61 1.78
CA ILE A 127 -8.54 -40.82 2.61
C ILE A 127 -9.09 -41.98 1.79
N ARG A 128 -8.17 -42.88 1.41
CA ARG A 128 -8.45 -44.25 0.99
C ARG A 128 -9.11 -44.97 2.17
N GLN A 129 -10.25 -45.62 1.96
CA GLN A 129 -10.68 -46.73 2.79
C GLN A 129 -10.86 -47.98 1.93
N VAL A 130 -10.17 -49.02 2.38
CA VAL A 130 -10.29 -50.41 1.96
C VAL A 130 -11.41 -51.01 2.81
N GLU A 131 -12.42 -51.56 2.15
CA GLU A 131 -12.98 -52.89 2.48
C GLU A 131 -13.70 -53.45 1.25
#